data_AF-A4XLG8-F1
#
_entry.id   AF-A4XLG8-F1
#
_cell.length_a   1.000
_cell.length_b   1.000
_cell.length_c   1.000
_cell.angle_alpha   90.00
_cell.angle_beta   90.00
_cell.angle_gamma   90.00
#
_symmetry.space_group_name_H-M   'P 1'
#
loop_
_entity.id
_entity.type
_entity.pdbx_description
1 polymer ?
#
loop_
_entity_poly.entity_id
_entity_poly.type
_entity_poly.pdbx_seq_one_letter_code
_entity_poly.pdbx_strand_id
1 'polypeptide(L)'
;MNARNKKFLSMILAMFLVLQFLPFNMFAADGEVQMSGREAVDYALFSASRESALLLNGSRISIKGDVHTNADFVYQGSELVIDGVCEASGKVSAKNAKALITKEIECAPIIDMSDYTTEIKTIASENTEVFEADLKYHGNSIVFEKSIVANGSIFVNGSKFTTNDYIIATKDISINVVKSEIGFKDGSVICSETGNITFNGSGLI
;
A
#
# COMPACT_ATOMS: atom_id res chain seq x y z
N MET A 1 52.33 -22.06 -42.78
CA MET A 1 52.27 -20.85 -41.91
C MET A 1 53.63 -20.63 -41.26
N ASN A 2 54.35 -19.56 -41.64
CA ASN A 2 55.73 -19.32 -41.19
C ASN A 2 55.79 -18.94 -39.70
N ALA A 3 56.94 -19.19 -39.05
CA ALA A 3 57.14 -19.00 -37.61
C ALA A 3 56.74 -17.61 -37.09
N ARG A 4 56.92 -16.57 -37.93
CA ARG A 4 56.48 -15.19 -37.62
C ARG A 4 54.96 -15.07 -37.48
N ASN A 5 54.20 -15.75 -38.34
CA ASN A 5 52.73 -15.72 -38.33
C ASN A 5 52.16 -16.57 -37.18
N LYS A 6 52.86 -17.64 -36.76
CA LYS A 6 52.50 -18.41 -35.56
C LYS A 6 52.67 -17.59 -34.28
N LYS A 7 53.75 -16.81 -34.16
CA LYS A 7 53.98 -15.92 -33.01
C LYS A 7 52.97 -14.78 -32.96
N PHE A 8 52.64 -14.19 -34.12
CA PHE A 8 51.64 -13.12 -34.20
C PHE A 8 50.23 -13.62 -33.84
N LEU A 9 49.82 -14.78 -34.35
CA LEU A 9 48.52 -15.38 -34.04
C LEU A 9 48.43 -15.82 -32.56
N SER A 10 49.51 -16.36 -32.01
CA SER A 10 49.60 -16.70 -30.58
C SER A 10 49.50 -15.47 -29.68
N MET A 11 50.05 -14.33 -30.10
CA MET A 11 50.01 -13.08 -29.35
C MET A 11 48.60 -12.48 -29.35
N ILE A 12 47.89 -12.53 -30.49
CA ILE A 12 46.49 -12.08 -30.57
C ILE A 12 45.58 -12.96 -29.71
N LEU A 13 45.77 -14.29 -29.74
CA LEU A 13 44.98 -15.21 -28.93
C LEU A 13 45.20 -14.99 -27.42
N ALA A 14 46.45 -14.77 -27.01
CA ALA A 14 46.79 -14.45 -25.61
C ALA A 14 46.20 -13.10 -25.18
N MET A 15 46.22 -12.08 -26.05
CA MET A 15 45.60 -10.79 -25.76
C MET A 15 44.08 -10.89 -25.62
N PHE A 16 43.43 -11.71 -26.46
CA PHE A 16 41.98 -11.97 -26.37
C PHE A 16 41.62 -12.71 -25.08
N LEU A 17 42.45 -13.66 -24.64
CA LEU A 17 42.28 -14.38 -23.38
C LEU A 17 42.43 -13.45 -22.16
N VAL A 18 43.39 -12.50 -22.19
CA VAL A 18 43.59 -11.54 -21.09
C VAL A 18 42.45 -10.51 -21.01
N LEU A 19 41.85 -10.11 -22.14
CA LEU A 19 40.67 -9.24 -22.14
C LEU A 19 39.45 -9.89 -21.46
N GLN A 20 39.33 -11.22 -21.46
CA GLN A 20 38.23 -11.93 -20.81
C GLN A 20 38.29 -11.90 -19.28
N PHE A 21 39.46 -11.56 -18.71
CA PHE A 21 39.67 -11.47 -17.26
C PHE A 21 39.76 -10.02 -16.76
N LEU A 22 39.58 -9.02 -17.62
CA LEU A 22 39.39 -7.65 -17.15
C LEU A 22 37.99 -7.56 -16.53
N PRO A 23 37.84 -7.15 -15.26
CA PRO A 23 36.53 -6.80 -14.75
C PRO A 23 36.03 -5.64 -15.61
N PHE A 24 34.91 -5.84 -16.31
CA PHE A 24 34.16 -4.72 -16.84
C PHE A 24 33.75 -3.90 -15.63
N ASN A 25 34.44 -2.79 -15.39
CA ASN A 25 33.90 -1.74 -14.54
C ASN A 25 32.65 -1.25 -15.27
N MET A 26 31.52 -1.84 -14.92
CA MET A 26 30.21 -1.25 -15.16
C MET A 26 30.32 0.18 -14.67
N PHE A 27 29.97 1.11 -15.56
CA PHE A 27 29.54 2.43 -15.12
C PHE A 27 28.60 2.23 -13.94
N ALA A 28 28.95 2.82 -12.80
CA ALA A 28 28.04 2.98 -11.68
C ALA A 28 26.84 3.80 -12.18
N ALA A 29 25.84 3.10 -12.70
CA ALA A 29 24.49 3.60 -12.75
C ALA A 29 23.99 3.62 -11.30
N ASP A 30 23.27 4.69 -11.01
CA ASP A 30 22.64 5.07 -9.74
C ASP A 30 22.32 3.89 -8.82
N GLY A 31 22.62 4.05 -7.53
CA GLY A 31 22.54 2.99 -6.53
C GLY A 31 21.24 2.20 -6.61
N GLU A 32 21.36 0.92 -6.99
CA GLU A 32 20.36 -0.08 -6.66
C GLU A 32 20.23 -0.09 -5.14
N VAL A 33 19.17 0.54 -4.64
CA VAL A 33 18.69 0.24 -3.29
C VAL A 33 18.29 -1.22 -3.33
N GLN A 34 19.08 -2.07 -2.67
CA GLN A 34 18.66 -3.43 -2.35
C GLN A 34 17.38 -3.35 -1.52
N MET A 35 16.23 -3.45 -2.18
CA MET A 35 14.90 -3.52 -1.57
C MET A 35 14.62 -4.94 -1.05
N SER A 36 15.55 -5.56 -0.33
CA SER A 36 15.29 -6.84 0.35
C SER A 36 15.06 -6.60 1.83
N GLY A 37 13.82 -6.72 2.30
CA GLY A 37 13.52 -6.85 3.73
C GLY A 37 12.31 -6.08 4.29
N ARG A 38 11.53 -5.35 3.48
CA ARG A 38 10.31 -4.68 3.95
C ARG A 38 9.08 -5.56 3.77
N GLU A 39 8.21 -5.57 4.77
CA GLU A 39 6.90 -6.22 4.74
C GLU A 39 5.79 -5.20 4.51
N ALA A 40 4.59 -5.66 4.12
CA ALA A 40 3.44 -4.79 3.87
C ALA A 40 3.09 -3.88 5.07
N VAL A 41 3.32 -4.38 6.30
CA VAL A 41 3.05 -3.67 7.55
C VAL A 41 4.04 -2.52 7.87
N ASP A 42 5.14 -2.42 7.13
CA ASP A 42 6.15 -1.35 7.31
C ASP A 42 5.78 -0.05 6.59
N TYR A 43 4.70 -0.04 5.80
CA TYR A 43 4.25 1.10 5.01
C TYR A 43 3.07 1.79 5.69
N ALA A 44 3.03 3.12 5.62
CA ALA A 44 1.90 3.90 6.09
C ALA A 44 0.65 3.70 5.22
N LEU A 45 0.86 3.41 3.93
CA LEU A 45 -0.18 3.01 3.00
C LEU A 45 0.34 1.91 2.08
N PHE A 46 -0.35 0.78 2.07
CA PHE A 46 0.02 -0.38 1.27
C PHE A 46 -1.16 -0.83 0.39
N SER A 47 -0.90 -1.20 -0.85
CA SER A 47 -1.88 -1.84 -1.73
C SER A 47 -1.30 -3.08 -2.40
N ALA A 48 -1.83 -4.24 -2.03
CA ALA A 48 -1.39 -5.55 -2.53
C ALA A 48 -1.84 -5.85 -3.98
N SER A 49 -2.75 -5.05 -4.55
CA SER A 49 -3.32 -5.34 -5.86
C SER A 49 -2.28 -5.27 -6.96
N ARG A 50 -2.23 -6.32 -7.79
CA ARG A 50 -1.35 -6.42 -8.98
C ARG A 50 -2.05 -5.93 -10.26
N GLU A 51 -3.37 -5.74 -10.21
CA GLU A 51 -4.20 -5.44 -11.39
C GLU A 51 -4.77 -4.02 -11.34
N SER A 52 -5.06 -3.52 -10.14
CA SER A 52 -5.71 -2.23 -9.93
C SER A 52 -4.74 -1.25 -9.30
N ALA A 53 -4.62 -0.07 -9.90
CA ALA A 53 -3.85 1.03 -9.36
C ALA A 53 -4.33 1.43 -7.96
N LEU A 54 -3.40 1.85 -7.10
CA LEU A 54 -3.74 2.62 -5.90
C LEU A 54 -4.11 4.04 -6.33
N LEU A 55 -5.42 4.30 -6.41
CA LEU A 55 -5.97 5.59 -6.80
C LEU A 55 -6.32 6.44 -5.58
N LEU A 56 -5.65 7.57 -5.45
CA LEU A 56 -5.96 8.59 -4.44
C LEU A 56 -6.66 9.78 -5.10
N ASN A 57 -7.89 10.07 -4.66
CA ASN A 57 -8.69 11.19 -5.15
C ASN A 57 -9.08 12.10 -3.99
N GLY A 58 -8.64 13.38 -4.01
CA GLY A 58 -8.94 14.29 -2.91
C GLY A 58 -8.46 15.73 -3.14
N SER A 59 -9.05 16.67 -2.40
CA SER A 59 -8.62 18.08 -2.45
C SER A 59 -7.27 18.28 -1.76
N ARG A 60 -7.05 17.61 -0.63
CA ARG A 60 -5.79 17.60 0.11
C ARG A 60 -5.57 16.23 0.74
N ILE A 61 -4.46 15.59 0.40
CA ILE A 61 -4.02 14.31 0.98
C ILE A 61 -2.64 14.51 1.58
N SER A 62 -2.45 14.07 2.82
CA SER A 62 -1.16 14.10 3.51
C SER A 62 -0.90 12.74 4.13
N ILE A 63 0.18 12.09 3.71
CA ILE A 63 0.63 10.80 4.23
C ILE A 63 1.99 11.01 4.87
N LYS A 64 2.14 10.56 6.11
CA LYS A 64 3.42 10.56 6.83
C LYS A 64 3.94 9.13 6.89
N GLY A 65 5.11 8.89 6.31
CA GLY A 65 5.66 7.55 6.10
C GLY A 65 5.54 7.10 4.65
N ASP A 66 5.99 5.88 4.41
CA ASP A 66 6.16 5.35 3.06
C ASP A 66 4.87 4.75 2.51
N VAL A 67 4.75 4.79 1.18
CA VAL A 67 3.63 4.24 0.41
C VAL A 67 4.15 3.16 -0.53
N HIS A 68 3.45 2.04 -0.62
CA HIS A 68 3.74 0.99 -1.60
C HIS A 68 2.48 0.51 -2.31
N THR A 69 2.59 0.25 -3.62
CA THR A 69 1.57 -0.46 -4.38
C THR A 69 2.18 -1.47 -5.35
N ASN A 70 1.55 -2.65 -5.42
CA ASN A 70 1.89 -3.71 -6.38
C ASN A 70 1.43 -3.42 -7.82
N ALA A 71 0.82 -2.26 -8.07
CA ALA A 71 0.39 -1.78 -9.38
C ALA A 71 0.90 -0.34 -9.61
N ASP A 72 0.16 0.47 -10.35
CA ASP A 72 0.43 1.91 -10.49
C ASP A 72 -0.03 2.68 -9.25
N PHE A 73 0.73 3.71 -8.85
CA PHE A 73 0.25 4.75 -7.96
C PHE A 73 -0.35 5.88 -8.80
N VAL A 74 -1.61 6.25 -8.56
CA VAL A 74 -2.28 7.32 -9.29
C VAL A 74 -2.88 8.31 -8.31
N TYR A 75 -2.52 9.58 -8.46
CA TYR A 75 -3.13 10.66 -7.70
C TYR A 75 -3.88 11.63 -8.63
N GLN A 76 -5.15 11.89 -8.31
CA GLN A 76 -5.99 12.86 -9.01
C GLN A 76 -6.62 13.81 -7.98
N GLY A 77 -6.01 14.97 -7.80
CA GLY A 77 -6.45 15.91 -6.79
C GLY A 77 -5.75 17.25 -6.88
N SER A 78 -5.91 18.07 -5.83
CA SER A 78 -5.37 19.43 -5.81
C SER A 78 -4.05 19.57 -5.05
N GLU A 79 -3.83 18.84 -3.96
CA GLU A 79 -2.63 18.91 -3.11
C GLU A 79 -2.30 17.53 -2.50
N LEU A 80 -1.11 17.01 -2.77
CA LEU A 80 -0.63 15.74 -2.21
C LEU A 80 0.69 15.98 -1.51
N VAL A 81 0.81 15.49 -0.28
CA VAL A 81 2.07 15.45 0.46
C VAL A 81 2.31 14.01 0.91
N ILE A 82 3.43 13.41 0.52
CA ILE A 82 3.94 12.14 1.05
C ILE A 82 5.30 12.44 1.67
N ASP A 83 5.33 12.50 3.00
CA ASP A 83 6.56 12.61 3.80
C ASP A 83 7.18 11.22 3.96
N GLY A 84 7.69 10.70 2.85
CA GLY A 84 8.19 9.33 2.73
C GLY A 84 8.47 8.93 1.28
N VAL A 85 8.87 7.67 1.09
CA VAL A 85 9.08 7.05 -0.22
C VAL A 85 7.73 6.58 -0.77
N CYS A 86 7.42 6.94 -2.01
CA CYS A 86 6.30 6.39 -2.78
C CYS A 86 6.84 5.35 -3.77
N GLU A 87 6.57 4.08 -3.51
CA GLU A 87 7.00 2.95 -4.31
C GLU A 87 5.81 2.39 -5.10
N ALA A 88 5.99 2.21 -6.40
CA ALA A 88 5.03 1.54 -7.26
C ALA A 88 5.74 0.43 -8.03
N SER A 89 5.18 -0.78 -8.03
CA SER A 89 5.63 -1.85 -8.92
C SER A 89 5.39 -1.52 -10.39
N GLY A 90 4.39 -0.66 -10.65
CA GLY A 90 4.18 0.01 -11.92
C GLY A 90 4.81 1.40 -11.93
N LYS A 91 3.98 2.41 -12.24
CA LYS A 91 4.37 3.82 -12.36
C LYS A 91 3.82 4.68 -11.23
N VAL A 92 4.49 5.81 -10.99
CA VAL A 92 4.01 6.87 -10.10
C VAL A 92 3.45 8.02 -10.96
N SER A 93 2.13 8.19 -10.91
CA SER A 93 1.42 9.25 -11.63
C SER A 93 0.81 10.26 -10.65
N ALA A 94 1.65 11.16 -10.16
CA ALA A 94 1.28 12.25 -9.24
C ALA A 94 1.54 13.65 -9.84
N LYS A 95 1.30 13.83 -11.14
CA LYS A 95 1.69 15.04 -11.88
C LYS A 95 0.71 16.19 -11.68
N ASN A 96 0.76 16.84 -10.52
CA ASN A 96 0.16 18.16 -10.32
C ASN A 96 1.16 19.12 -9.66
N ALA A 97 0.92 20.43 -9.75
CA ALA A 97 1.87 21.45 -9.31
C ALA A 97 2.10 21.50 -7.78
N LYS A 98 1.29 20.77 -6.99
CA LYS A 98 1.32 20.77 -5.52
C LYS A 98 1.49 19.35 -4.95
N ALA A 99 2.00 18.42 -5.75
CA ALA A 99 2.39 17.10 -5.29
C ALA A 99 3.83 17.20 -4.77
N LEU A 100 4.01 16.88 -3.50
CA LEU A 100 5.30 16.81 -2.84
C LEU A 100 5.48 15.39 -2.32
N ILE A 101 6.38 14.64 -2.94
CA ILE A 101 6.73 13.27 -2.56
C ILE A 101 8.24 13.27 -2.29
N THR A 102 8.67 12.80 -1.11
CA THR A 102 10.10 12.87 -0.73
C THR A 102 10.97 12.07 -1.70
N LYS A 103 10.52 10.87 -2.10
CA LYS A 103 11.19 10.05 -3.12
C LYS A 103 10.17 9.20 -3.86
N GLU A 104 10.32 9.07 -5.16
CA GLU A 104 9.53 8.16 -6.00
C GLU A 104 10.40 6.99 -6.46
N ILE A 105 9.84 5.78 -6.43
CA ILE A 105 10.46 4.56 -6.97
C ILE A 105 9.41 3.87 -7.85
N GLU A 106 9.67 3.84 -9.15
CA GLU A 106 8.90 3.05 -10.11
C GLU A 106 9.56 1.69 -10.34
N CYS A 107 8.80 0.72 -10.87
CA CYS A 107 9.26 -0.65 -11.10
C CYS A 107 9.81 -1.32 -9.82
N ALA A 108 9.25 -0.99 -8.66
CA ALA A 108 9.60 -1.63 -7.39
C ALA A 108 9.24 -3.14 -7.40
N PRO A 109 9.91 -3.97 -6.60
CA PRO A 109 9.51 -5.37 -6.45
C PRO A 109 8.09 -5.47 -5.87
N ILE A 110 7.33 -6.47 -6.34
CA ILE A 110 6.04 -6.84 -5.74
C ILE A 110 6.29 -7.34 -4.31
N ILE A 111 5.49 -6.84 -3.36
CA ILE A 111 5.48 -7.28 -1.97
C ILE A 111 4.18 -8.05 -1.73
N ASP A 112 4.27 -9.29 -1.25
CA ASP A 112 3.09 -10.05 -0.87
C ASP A 112 2.59 -9.60 0.51
N MET A 113 1.27 -9.52 0.66
CA MET A 113 0.61 -9.24 1.94
C MET A 113 -0.06 -10.51 2.44
N SER A 114 0.31 -10.94 3.65
CA SER A 114 -0.36 -12.04 4.33
C SER A 114 -1.81 -11.68 4.64
N ASP A 115 -2.68 -12.69 4.66
CA ASP A 115 -4.02 -12.54 5.19
C ASP A 115 -3.94 -12.43 6.73
N TYR A 116 -4.38 -11.30 7.28
CA TYR A 116 -4.41 -11.02 8.72
C TYR A 116 -5.82 -11.12 9.32
N THR A 117 -6.82 -11.56 8.56
CA THR A 117 -8.22 -11.58 9.01
C THR A 117 -8.42 -12.43 10.27
N THR A 118 -7.72 -13.56 10.39
CA THR A 118 -7.87 -14.46 11.55
C THR A 118 -7.31 -13.83 12.82
N GLU A 119 -6.16 -13.19 12.73
CA GLU A 119 -5.48 -12.48 13.81
C GLU A 119 -6.32 -11.28 14.25
N ILE A 120 -6.83 -10.49 13.31
CA ILE A 120 -7.72 -9.35 13.58
C ILE A 120 -8.97 -9.81 14.34
N LYS A 121 -9.63 -10.89 13.90
CA LYS A 121 -10.79 -11.46 14.60
C LYS A 121 -10.45 -11.98 15.99
N THR A 122 -9.26 -12.56 16.15
CA THR A 122 -8.78 -13.09 17.43
C THR A 122 -8.59 -11.95 18.44
N ILE A 123 -7.96 -10.85 18.03
CA ILE A 123 -7.76 -9.67 18.89
C ILE A 123 -9.09 -9.02 19.25
N ALA A 124 -10.02 -8.88 18.29
CA ALA A 124 -11.33 -8.29 18.54
C ALA A 124 -12.17 -9.06 19.58
N SER A 125 -11.94 -10.37 19.73
CA SER A 125 -12.83 -11.27 20.49
C SER A 125 -13.02 -10.94 21.97
N GLU A 126 -12.14 -10.13 22.57
CA GLU A 126 -12.21 -9.75 23.99
C GLU A 126 -13.44 -8.86 24.32
N ASN A 127 -13.97 -8.11 23.35
CA ASN A 127 -15.13 -7.22 23.52
C ASN A 127 -15.94 -7.06 22.22
N THR A 128 -16.47 -8.17 21.70
CA THR A 128 -17.17 -8.22 20.39
C THR A 128 -18.64 -8.57 20.49
N GLU A 129 -19.45 -7.95 19.63
CA GLU A 129 -20.79 -8.42 19.26
C GLU A 129 -20.76 -9.06 17.86
N VAL A 130 -21.17 -10.33 17.78
CA VAL A 130 -21.19 -11.11 16.52
C VAL A 130 -22.61 -11.23 16.00
N PHE A 131 -22.79 -11.00 14.70
CA PHE A 131 -24.08 -11.05 14.02
C PHE A 131 -24.01 -11.93 12.77
N GLU A 132 -24.96 -12.85 12.64
CA GLU A 132 -25.07 -13.79 11.51
C GLU A 132 -25.83 -13.22 10.31
N ALA A 133 -25.82 -11.89 10.14
CA ALA A 133 -26.63 -11.20 9.14
C ALA A 133 -26.01 -9.85 8.72
N ASP A 134 -26.57 -9.27 7.66
CA ASP A 134 -26.27 -7.90 7.28
C ASP A 134 -26.78 -6.92 8.36
N LEU A 135 -25.96 -5.91 8.66
CA LEU A 135 -26.28 -4.87 9.64
C LEU A 135 -26.50 -3.53 8.95
N LYS A 136 -27.57 -2.84 9.34
CA LYS A 136 -27.93 -1.51 8.81
C LYS A 136 -28.20 -0.55 9.96
N TYR A 137 -27.37 0.48 10.07
CA TYR A 137 -27.49 1.53 11.06
C TYR A 137 -27.89 2.84 10.38
N HIS A 138 -28.92 3.49 10.92
CA HIS A 138 -29.42 4.77 10.45
C HIS A 138 -29.63 5.71 11.63
N GLY A 139 -29.13 6.94 11.53
CA GLY A 139 -29.39 7.94 12.58
C GLY A 139 -28.46 9.14 12.57
N ASN A 140 -28.73 10.08 13.48
CA ASN A 140 -27.92 11.30 13.60
C ASN A 140 -26.57 11.06 14.29
N SER A 141 -26.53 10.13 15.25
CA SER A 141 -25.33 9.76 15.99
C SER A 141 -25.31 8.24 16.17
N ILE A 142 -24.34 7.58 15.55
CA ILE A 142 -24.14 6.13 15.59
C ILE A 142 -22.83 5.88 16.32
N VAL A 143 -22.86 5.07 17.37
CA VAL A 143 -21.67 4.79 18.20
C VAL A 143 -21.52 3.28 18.34
N PHE A 144 -20.35 2.78 17.97
CA PHE A 144 -19.93 1.41 18.28
C PHE A 144 -18.98 1.47 19.47
N GLU A 145 -19.51 1.12 20.65
CA GLU A 145 -18.73 1.09 21.89
C GLU A 145 -17.84 -0.16 22.00
N LYS A 146 -18.14 -1.18 21.19
CA LYS A 146 -17.50 -2.48 21.16
C LYS A 146 -17.13 -2.85 19.73
N SER A 147 -16.33 -3.90 19.60
CA SER A 147 -16.08 -4.52 18.31
C SER A 147 -17.37 -5.07 17.72
N ILE A 148 -17.61 -4.83 16.43
CA ILE A 148 -18.76 -5.34 15.68
C ILE A 148 -18.26 -6.31 14.62
N VAL A 149 -18.73 -7.55 14.66
CA VAL A 149 -18.44 -8.57 13.66
C VAL A 149 -19.75 -8.99 12.98
N ALA A 150 -19.81 -8.87 11.65
CA ALA A 150 -20.95 -9.32 10.86
C ALA A 150 -20.52 -10.41 9.87
N ASN A 151 -21.16 -11.57 9.92
CA ASN A 151 -21.09 -12.60 8.86
C ASN A 151 -21.97 -12.20 7.66
N GLY A 152 -21.81 -10.97 7.21
CA GLY A 152 -22.60 -10.27 6.22
C GLY A 152 -21.94 -8.95 5.86
N SER A 153 -22.73 -7.97 5.42
CA SER A 153 -22.29 -6.60 5.18
C SER A 153 -22.65 -5.66 6.33
N ILE A 154 -21.90 -4.58 6.51
CA ILE A 154 -22.20 -3.51 7.47
C ILE A 154 -22.44 -2.19 6.74
N PHE A 155 -23.61 -1.60 6.94
CA PHE A 155 -24.00 -0.31 6.37
C PHE A 155 -24.28 0.70 7.47
N VAL A 156 -23.53 1.80 7.49
CA VAL A 156 -23.70 2.90 8.43
C VAL A 156 -24.09 4.15 7.63
N ASN A 157 -25.27 4.69 7.89
CA ASN A 157 -25.78 5.88 7.20
C ASN A 157 -26.25 6.92 8.22
N GLY A 158 -25.58 8.06 8.31
CA GLY A 158 -25.91 9.02 9.34
C GLY A 158 -25.19 10.35 9.25
N SER A 159 -25.34 11.18 10.28
CA SER A 159 -24.63 12.46 10.36
C SER A 159 -23.27 12.29 11.04
N LYS A 160 -23.21 11.56 12.16
CA LYS A 160 -22.00 11.29 12.92
C LYS A 160 -21.85 9.80 13.19
N PHE A 161 -20.65 9.26 12.97
CA PHE A 161 -20.26 7.91 13.35
C PHE A 161 -19.04 7.93 14.29
N THR A 162 -19.09 7.16 15.36
CA THR A 162 -17.95 6.94 16.26
C THR A 162 -17.71 5.44 16.44
N THR A 163 -16.47 5.00 16.28
CA THR A 163 -16.05 3.64 16.61
C THR A 163 -14.92 3.68 17.64
N ASN A 164 -14.94 2.70 18.55
CA ASN A 164 -13.94 2.59 19.60
C ASN A 164 -13.07 1.34 19.46
N ASP A 165 -13.32 0.48 18.47
CA ASP A 165 -12.68 -0.83 18.41
C ASP A 165 -12.73 -1.40 16.97
N TYR A 166 -12.84 -2.72 16.79
CA TYR A 166 -12.83 -3.38 15.49
C TYR A 166 -14.20 -3.34 14.80
N ILE A 167 -14.20 -3.15 13.48
CA ILE A 167 -15.37 -3.35 12.63
C ILE A 167 -14.99 -4.40 11.59
N ILE A 168 -15.61 -5.56 11.65
CA ILE A 168 -15.26 -6.70 10.81
C ILE A 168 -16.51 -7.18 10.08
N ALA A 169 -16.41 -7.32 8.76
CA ALA A 169 -17.48 -7.88 7.95
C ALA A 169 -16.93 -8.92 6.97
N THR A 170 -17.66 -10.01 6.75
CA THR A 170 -17.27 -10.97 5.72
C THR A 170 -17.39 -10.36 4.31
N LYS A 171 -18.38 -9.50 4.10
CA LYS A 171 -18.64 -8.80 2.84
C LYS A 171 -18.39 -7.29 2.99
N ASP A 172 -19.08 -6.46 2.23
CA ASP A 172 -18.85 -5.02 2.18
C ASP A 172 -19.07 -4.29 3.51
N ILE A 173 -18.27 -3.26 3.74
CA ILE A 173 -18.48 -2.23 4.77
C ILE A 173 -18.68 -0.90 4.05
N SER A 174 -19.81 -0.23 4.31
CA SER A 174 -20.09 1.09 3.76
C SER A 174 -20.45 2.07 4.87
N ILE A 175 -19.62 3.10 5.05
CA ILE A 175 -19.81 4.15 6.04
C ILE A 175 -20.08 5.47 5.31
N ASN A 176 -21.34 5.89 5.31
CA ASN A 176 -21.81 7.12 4.68
C ASN A 176 -22.22 8.11 5.77
N VAL A 177 -21.31 8.97 6.17
CA VAL A 177 -21.53 9.94 7.25
C VAL A 177 -20.96 11.32 6.95
N VAL A 178 -21.51 12.36 7.57
CA VAL A 178 -20.91 13.71 7.43
C VAL A 178 -19.56 13.77 8.17
N LYS A 179 -19.50 13.18 9.36
CA LYS A 179 -18.30 13.15 10.23
C LYS A 179 -18.08 11.76 10.83
N SER A 180 -16.84 11.26 10.81
CA SER A 180 -16.41 10.08 11.58
C SER A 180 -15.50 10.49 12.74
N GLU A 181 -15.45 9.71 13.82
CA GLU A 181 -14.53 9.89 14.93
C GLU A 181 -14.02 8.53 15.45
N ILE A 182 -12.73 8.47 15.81
CA ILE A 182 -12.18 7.36 16.58
C ILE A 182 -12.23 7.78 18.05
N GLY A 183 -13.04 7.08 18.85
CA GLY A 183 -13.22 7.41 20.27
C GLY A 183 -12.16 6.76 21.18
N PHE A 184 -11.33 5.87 20.65
CA PHE A 184 -10.30 5.14 21.40
C PHE A 184 -8.89 5.67 21.11
N LYS A 185 -8.04 5.69 22.14
CA LYS A 185 -6.70 6.29 22.06
C LYS A 185 -5.76 5.55 21.10
N ASP A 186 -5.94 4.24 20.97
CA ASP A 186 -5.01 3.36 20.26
C ASP A 186 -5.43 3.10 18.80
N GLY A 187 -6.51 3.73 18.32
CA GLY A 187 -7.01 3.58 16.96
C GLY A 187 -8.21 2.65 16.83
N SER A 188 -8.65 2.41 15.60
CA SER A 188 -9.70 1.43 15.25
C SER A 188 -9.31 0.70 13.99
N VAL A 189 -9.71 -0.56 13.88
CA VAL A 189 -9.42 -1.42 12.73
C VAL A 189 -10.71 -1.73 11.99
N ILE A 190 -10.68 -1.62 10.67
CA ILE A 190 -11.82 -1.89 9.81
C ILE A 190 -11.40 -2.92 8.78
N CYS A 191 -12.05 -4.07 8.80
CA CYS A 191 -11.66 -5.25 8.04
C CYS A 191 -12.86 -5.80 7.28
N SER A 192 -12.74 -5.88 5.95
CA SER A 192 -13.65 -6.64 5.10
C SER A 192 -12.88 -7.85 4.55
N GLU A 193 -13.44 -9.05 4.70
CA GLU A 193 -12.73 -10.29 4.32
C GLU A 193 -12.74 -10.50 2.80
N THR A 194 -13.88 -10.26 2.17
CA THR A 194 -14.09 -10.53 0.74
C THR A 194 -14.73 -9.37 -0.01
N GLY A 195 -15.15 -8.32 0.69
CA GLY A 195 -15.86 -7.18 0.14
C GLY A 195 -15.02 -5.92 0.08
N ASN A 196 -15.67 -4.83 -0.29
CA ASN A 196 -15.07 -3.51 -0.32
C ASN A 196 -15.32 -2.76 1.00
N ILE A 197 -14.37 -1.92 1.37
CA ILE A 197 -14.57 -0.91 2.42
C ILE A 197 -14.76 0.43 1.72
N THR A 198 -15.91 1.05 1.93
CA THR A 198 -16.25 2.36 1.36
C THR A 198 -16.48 3.36 2.48
N PHE A 199 -15.77 4.48 2.43
CA PHE A 199 -15.94 5.62 3.34
C PHE A 199 -16.35 6.86 2.55
N ASN A 200 -17.54 7.38 2.83
CA ASN A 200 -18.06 8.61 2.23
C ASN A 200 -18.37 9.62 3.32
N GLY A 201 -17.79 10.81 3.20
CA GLY A 201 -18.03 11.90 4.13
C GLY A 201 -17.21 13.15 3.87
N SER A 202 -17.54 14.23 4.57
CA SER A 202 -16.87 15.53 4.43
C SER A 202 -15.87 15.85 5.55
N GLY A 203 -16.00 15.18 6.70
CA GLY A 203 -15.11 15.32 7.86
C GLY A 203 -14.72 13.95 8.37
N LEU A 204 -14.12 13.15 7.49
CA LEU A 204 -13.63 11.83 7.84
C LEU A 204 -12.29 11.97 8.58
N ILE A 205 -12.18 11.24 9.69
CA ILE A 205 -10.95 11.07 10.47
C ILE A 205 -10.28 9.78 10.04
#